data_AF-A0A8I3X0R9-F1
#
_entry.id   AF-A0A8I3X0R9-F1
#
_cell.length_a   1.000
_cell.length_b   1.000
_cell.length_c   1.000
_cell.angle_alpha   90.00
_cell.angle_beta   90.00
_cell.angle_gamma   90.00
#
_symmetry.space_group_name_H-M   'P 1'
#
loop_
_entity.id
_entity.type
_entity.pdbx_description
1 polymer ?
#
loop_
_entity_poly.entity_id
_entity_poly.type
_entity_poly.pdbx_seq_one_letter_code
_entity_poly.pdbx_strand_id
1 'polypeptide(L)'
;MAFLPSWVCVLVGCFSVSLAGPSNLSDLEPPLWKDSPGQLSDYRVENSMYIINPWVYLERMGMYKILLNQTARYFAKFAPENEQNILWGLPLQYGWQYRTGRLADPTRRTNCGYESGDLMCVSVDSWWADLNYFLCSLPFLAAVDSGIMGISSDQVNLLPPPKNQRKFCYNVSSCHSSFPETMSKWNIFYQHLQSPFSKFDDLLKYLWTAHTSTLADTIKSFEDRDMDESGKHHPQQTDTRAENETPHILTHRYDYYSKTEAHFERSWVVAVEYIAAVHFPTTLIRTYNFQKGLPPRILVTTDVAPFINDFTTFQNVVLLLLNMLGNMDKSTGYLCTEKPNEYSSHLESSSRDYGNNS
;
A
#
# COMPACT_ATOMS: atom_id res chain seq x y z
N MET A 1 13.43 25.50 -1.19
CA MET A 1 14.40 24.44 -0.84
C MET A 1 14.17 24.06 0.61
N ALA A 2 13.27 23.11 0.87
CA ALA A 2 13.11 22.57 2.20
C ALA A 2 14.28 21.61 2.45
N PHE A 3 15.09 21.89 3.47
CA PHE A 3 16.12 20.96 3.92
C PHE A 3 15.41 19.73 4.48
N LEU A 4 15.51 18.59 3.79
CA LEU A 4 15.16 17.30 4.40
C LEU A 4 16.02 17.16 5.66
N PRO A 5 15.41 17.02 6.84
CA PRO A 5 16.19 17.06 8.06
C PRO A 5 17.12 15.82 8.11
N SER A 6 18.34 16.00 8.64
CA SER A 6 19.49 15.08 8.55
C SER A 6 19.18 13.58 8.76
N TRP A 7 18.20 13.27 9.60
CA TRP A 7 17.75 11.93 9.93
C TRP A 7 16.92 11.24 8.83
N VAL A 8 16.24 11.99 7.95
CA VAL A 8 15.62 11.42 6.73
C VAL A 8 16.72 10.91 5.79
N CYS A 9 17.83 11.64 5.68
CA CYS A 9 19.01 11.17 4.95
C CYS A 9 19.66 9.95 5.62
N VAL A 10 19.57 9.82 6.95
CA VAL A 10 20.04 8.62 7.68
C VAL A 10 19.11 7.43 7.43
N LEU A 11 17.79 7.61 7.45
CA LEU A 11 16.82 6.56 7.09
C LEU A 11 17.03 6.10 5.64
N VAL A 12 17.05 7.03 4.70
CA VAL A 12 17.31 6.74 3.28
C VAL A 12 18.71 6.14 3.08
N GLY A 13 19.70 6.60 3.85
CA GLY A 13 21.05 6.05 3.88
C GLY A 13 21.09 4.61 4.40
N CYS A 14 20.37 4.31 5.48
CA CYS A 14 20.16 2.96 6.01
C CYS A 14 19.51 2.04 4.97
N PHE A 15 18.61 2.58 4.16
CA PHE A 15 17.97 1.86 3.04
C PHE A 15 18.83 1.76 1.77
N SER A 16 19.97 2.45 1.73
CA SER A 16 20.89 2.48 0.58
C SER A 16 22.14 1.60 0.77
N VAL A 17 22.37 1.04 1.95
CA VAL A 17 23.52 0.16 2.22
C VAL A 17 23.28 -1.19 1.52
N SER A 18 24.00 -1.42 0.42
CA SER A 18 24.06 -2.74 -0.22
C SER A 18 24.96 -3.66 0.60
N LEU A 19 24.35 -4.54 1.40
CA LEU A 19 25.04 -5.75 1.87
C LEU A 19 25.32 -6.63 0.65
N ALA A 20 26.43 -7.39 0.66
CA ALA A 20 26.80 -8.31 -0.42
C ALA A 20 25.55 -9.04 -0.96
N GLY A 21 25.25 -8.82 -2.24
CA GLY A 21 24.02 -9.29 -2.87
C GLY A 21 23.97 -10.82 -2.93
N PRO A 22 22.76 -11.42 -3.00
CA PRO A 22 22.63 -12.86 -3.25
C PRO A 22 23.31 -13.25 -4.56
N SER A 23 23.67 -14.52 -4.68
CA SER A 23 24.20 -15.06 -5.94
C SER A 23 23.15 -15.15 -7.05
N ASN A 24 21.84 -15.24 -6.72
CA ASN A 24 20.74 -15.34 -7.68
C ASN A 24 19.56 -14.43 -7.33
N LEU A 25 18.91 -13.85 -8.34
CA LEU A 25 17.71 -13.01 -8.17
C LEU A 25 16.50 -13.79 -7.62
N SER A 26 16.41 -15.09 -7.89
CA SER A 26 15.35 -15.95 -7.35
C SER A 26 15.35 -16.03 -5.83
N ASP A 27 16.50 -15.79 -5.18
CA ASP A 27 16.62 -15.82 -3.73
C ASP A 27 16.02 -14.56 -3.08
N LEU A 28 15.65 -13.58 -3.91
CA LEU A 28 15.05 -12.31 -3.50
C LEU A 28 13.52 -12.32 -3.58
N GLU A 29 12.94 -13.35 -4.21
CA GLU A 29 11.50 -13.46 -4.39
C GLU A 29 10.77 -13.59 -3.04
N PRO A 30 9.52 -13.10 -2.93
CA PRO A 30 8.76 -13.22 -1.70
C PRO A 30 8.41 -14.70 -1.38
N PRO A 31 7.97 -14.99 -0.14
CA PRO A 31 7.59 -16.34 0.25
C PRO A 31 6.54 -16.96 -0.71
N LEU A 32 6.71 -18.24 -1.03
CA LEU A 32 5.79 -19.01 -1.89
C LEU A 32 5.56 -18.39 -3.28
N TRP A 33 6.50 -17.58 -3.77
CA TRP A 33 6.40 -16.95 -5.09
C TRP A 33 6.22 -17.95 -6.23
N LYS A 34 6.97 -19.06 -6.18
CA LYS A 34 6.91 -20.11 -7.20
C LYS A 34 5.56 -20.82 -7.22
N ASP A 35 4.97 -21.01 -6.05
CA ASP A 35 3.67 -21.67 -5.86
C ASP A 35 2.48 -20.75 -6.18
N SER A 36 2.71 -19.44 -6.24
CA SER A 36 1.67 -18.45 -6.55
C SER A 36 1.33 -18.43 -8.05
N PRO A 37 0.04 -18.21 -8.42
CA PRO A 37 -0.41 -18.05 -9.81
C PRO A 37 0.46 -17.11 -10.63
N GLY A 38 0.90 -17.54 -11.81
CA GLY A 38 1.79 -16.79 -12.71
C GLY A 38 1.05 -16.09 -13.85
N GLN A 39 -0.16 -16.54 -14.16
CA GLN A 39 -1.01 -16.04 -15.24
C GLN A 39 -2.49 -16.12 -14.86
N LEU A 40 -3.35 -15.32 -15.53
CA LEU A 40 -4.78 -15.25 -15.20
C LEU A 40 -5.51 -16.59 -15.32
N SER A 41 -5.10 -17.44 -16.28
CA SER A 41 -5.70 -18.76 -16.48
C SER A 41 -5.43 -19.76 -15.35
N ASP A 42 -4.54 -19.42 -14.42
CA ASP A 42 -4.29 -20.24 -13.23
C ASP A 42 -5.42 -20.06 -12.19
N TYR A 43 -6.24 -19.01 -12.31
CA TYR A 43 -7.42 -18.81 -11.48
C TYR A 43 -8.64 -19.53 -12.03
N ARG A 44 -9.61 -19.77 -11.14
CA ARG A 44 -10.92 -20.30 -11.51
C ARG A 44 -11.66 -19.30 -12.41
N VAL A 45 -12.41 -19.83 -13.37
CA VAL A 45 -13.24 -19.04 -14.29
C VAL A 45 -14.72 -19.36 -14.03
N GLU A 46 -15.52 -18.34 -13.78
CA GLU A 46 -16.97 -18.44 -13.60
C GLU A 46 -17.66 -17.38 -14.47
N ASN A 47 -18.65 -17.78 -15.28
CA ASN A 47 -19.38 -16.87 -16.18
C ASN A 47 -18.46 -16.01 -17.06
N SER A 48 -17.39 -16.60 -17.61
CA SER A 48 -16.36 -15.92 -18.42
C SER A 48 -15.53 -14.85 -17.68
N MET A 49 -15.56 -14.85 -16.35
CA MET A 49 -14.74 -13.98 -15.49
C MET A 49 -13.70 -14.80 -14.73
N TYR A 50 -12.47 -14.30 -14.65
CA TYR A 50 -11.48 -14.78 -13.70
C TYR A 50 -11.87 -14.35 -12.29
N ILE A 51 -12.02 -15.33 -11.39
CA ILE A 51 -12.40 -15.07 -10.01
C ILE A 51 -11.18 -15.25 -9.12
N ILE A 52 -10.81 -14.19 -8.41
CA ILE A 52 -9.62 -14.16 -7.54
C ILE A 52 -10.08 -13.93 -6.11
N ASN A 53 -9.61 -14.73 -5.17
CA ASN A 53 -9.82 -14.52 -3.75
C ASN A 53 -8.62 -13.83 -3.10
N PRO A 54 -8.61 -12.49 -3.00
CA PRO A 54 -7.48 -11.78 -2.38
C PRO A 54 -7.37 -12.06 -0.88
N TRP A 55 -8.29 -12.77 -0.25
CA TRP A 55 -8.19 -13.17 1.16
C TRP A 55 -7.46 -14.51 1.36
N VAL A 56 -6.90 -15.06 0.27
CA VAL A 56 -5.98 -16.19 0.25
C VAL A 56 -4.60 -15.69 -0.17
N TYR A 57 -3.56 -16.01 0.60
CA TYR A 57 -2.21 -15.49 0.42
C TYR A 57 -1.66 -15.72 -0.99
N LEU A 58 -1.73 -16.97 -1.48
CA LEU A 58 -1.22 -17.33 -2.80
C LEU A 58 -1.97 -16.62 -3.92
N GLU A 59 -3.30 -16.48 -3.80
CA GLU A 59 -4.10 -15.79 -4.81
C GLU A 59 -3.80 -14.29 -4.84
N ARG A 60 -3.67 -13.63 -3.69
CA ARG A 60 -3.24 -12.21 -3.68
C ARG A 60 -1.81 -12.04 -4.17
N MET A 61 -0.90 -12.94 -3.81
CA MET A 61 0.49 -12.92 -4.32
C MET A 61 0.53 -13.11 -5.84
N GLY A 62 -0.34 -13.98 -6.37
CA GLY A 62 -0.49 -14.19 -7.81
C GLY A 62 -0.93 -12.93 -8.55
N MET A 63 -1.78 -12.08 -7.96
CA MET A 63 -2.14 -10.78 -8.56
C MET A 63 -0.90 -9.91 -8.79
N TYR A 64 0.01 -9.82 -7.81
CA TYR A 64 1.26 -9.08 -7.96
C TYR A 64 2.21 -9.72 -8.98
N LYS A 65 2.30 -11.05 -9.00
CA LYS A 65 3.13 -11.80 -9.94
C LYS A 65 2.69 -11.58 -11.38
N ILE A 66 1.39 -11.65 -11.64
CA ILE A 66 0.81 -11.36 -12.95
C ILE A 66 1.06 -9.91 -13.34
N LEU A 67 0.85 -8.96 -12.42
CA LEU A 67 1.11 -7.54 -12.69
C LEU A 67 2.58 -7.31 -13.08
N LEU A 68 3.52 -7.90 -12.37
CA LEU A 68 4.96 -7.82 -12.69
C LEU A 68 5.29 -8.46 -14.04
N ASN A 69 4.69 -9.62 -14.35
CA ASN A 69 4.89 -10.31 -15.62
C ASN A 69 4.36 -9.48 -16.81
N GLN A 70 3.15 -8.92 -16.70
CA GLN A 70 2.53 -8.13 -17.76
C GLN A 70 3.22 -6.79 -17.99
N THR A 71 3.84 -6.24 -16.94
CA THR A 71 4.58 -4.98 -17.04
C THR A 71 6.05 -5.16 -17.42
N ALA A 72 6.59 -6.39 -17.41
CA ALA A 72 8.00 -6.65 -17.61
C ALA A 72 8.57 -6.09 -18.92
N ARG A 73 7.79 -6.18 -20.01
CA ARG A 73 8.18 -5.65 -21.32
C ARG A 73 8.49 -4.16 -21.32
N TYR A 74 7.87 -3.38 -20.44
CA TYR A 74 8.09 -1.93 -20.35
C TYR A 74 9.35 -1.59 -19.54
N PHE A 75 9.79 -2.50 -18.67
CA PHE A 75 11.01 -2.36 -17.87
C PHE A 75 12.26 -3.00 -18.50
N ALA A 76 12.10 -3.79 -19.57
CA ALA A 76 13.20 -4.43 -20.29
C ALA A 76 14.26 -3.44 -20.81
N LYS A 77 13.89 -2.16 -21.00
CA LYS A 77 14.82 -1.09 -21.37
C LYS A 77 15.75 -0.61 -20.24
N PHE A 78 15.44 -0.95 -18.98
CA PHE A 78 16.21 -0.53 -17.81
C PHE A 78 17.15 -1.62 -17.29
N ALA A 79 16.74 -2.90 -17.36
CA ALA A 79 17.57 -4.05 -17.01
C ALA A 79 16.97 -5.37 -17.51
N PRO A 80 17.78 -6.44 -17.62
CA PRO A 80 17.28 -7.79 -17.85
C PRO A 80 16.47 -8.32 -16.65
N GLU A 81 15.82 -9.47 -16.83
CA GLU A 81 15.22 -10.28 -15.74
C GLU A 81 14.19 -9.54 -14.86
N ASN A 82 13.60 -8.45 -15.38
CA ASN A 82 12.58 -7.65 -14.71
C ASN A 82 13.02 -7.05 -13.36
N GLU A 83 14.32 -7.02 -13.04
CA GLU A 83 14.81 -6.65 -11.70
C GLU A 83 14.55 -5.16 -11.36
N GLN A 84 14.52 -4.30 -12.39
CA GLN A 84 14.26 -2.86 -12.28
C GLN A 84 12.77 -2.51 -12.32
N ASN A 85 11.88 -3.48 -12.31
CA ASN A 85 10.45 -3.20 -12.24
C ASN A 85 10.09 -2.58 -10.90
N ILE A 86 9.67 -1.32 -10.91
CA ILE A 86 9.41 -0.56 -9.68
C ILE A 86 8.13 -1.03 -8.95
N LEU A 87 7.36 -1.96 -9.54
CA LEU A 87 6.23 -2.60 -8.86
C LEU A 87 6.67 -3.71 -7.89
N TRP A 88 7.94 -4.12 -7.86
CA TRP A 88 8.48 -5.12 -6.91
C TRP A 88 8.27 -4.74 -5.44
N GLY A 89 8.14 -3.44 -5.14
CA GLY A 89 7.75 -2.92 -3.83
C GLY A 89 6.54 -3.62 -3.23
N LEU A 90 5.50 -3.85 -4.05
CA LEU A 90 4.20 -4.36 -3.59
C LEU A 90 4.28 -5.84 -3.12
N PRO A 91 4.72 -6.82 -3.93
CA PRO A 91 4.79 -8.22 -3.50
C PRO A 91 5.84 -8.47 -2.41
N LEU A 92 6.96 -7.74 -2.39
CA LEU A 92 7.96 -7.90 -1.34
C LEU A 92 7.43 -7.44 0.02
N GLN A 93 6.73 -6.31 0.06
CA GLN A 93 6.07 -5.84 1.28
C GLN A 93 5.00 -6.83 1.74
N TYR A 94 4.19 -7.36 0.81
CA TYR A 94 3.19 -8.37 1.13
C TYR A 94 3.82 -9.67 1.67
N GLY A 95 4.94 -10.11 1.08
CA GLY A 95 5.73 -11.22 1.57
C GLY A 95 6.33 -11.00 2.96
N TRP A 96 6.73 -9.76 3.28
CA TRP A 96 7.13 -9.39 4.64
C TRP A 96 5.97 -9.45 5.63
N GLN A 97 4.79 -8.96 5.25
CA GLN A 97 3.60 -9.03 6.10
C GLN A 97 3.23 -10.49 6.41
N TYR A 98 3.32 -11.38 5.42
CA TYR A 98 3.07 -12.81 5.60
C TYR A 98 4.06 -13.46 6.57
N ARG A 99 5.37 -13.37 6.30
CA ARG A 99 6.40 -14.05 7.12
C ARG A 99 6.50 -13.54 8.56
N THR A 100 5.99 -12.34 8.82
CA THR A 100 6.01 -11.73 10.16
C THR A 100 4.70 -11.90 10.93
N GLY A 101 3.71 -12.60 10.36
CA GLY A 101 2.41 -12.87 10.98
C GLY A 101 1.43 -11.71 10.92
N ARG A 102 1.76 -10.62 10.22
CA ARG A 102 0.94 -9.40 10.14
C ARG A 102 -0.34 -9.58 9.32
N LEU A 103 -0.45 -10.63 8.50
CA LEU A 103 -1.68 -10.96 7.77
C LEU A 103 -2.65 -11.85 8.56
N ALA A 104 -2.22 -12.41 9.69
CA ALA A 104 -3.04 -13.30 10.51
C ALA A 104 -4.10 -12.53 11.30
N ASP A 105 -5.05 -13.23 11.91
CA ASP A 105 -6.07 -12.63 12.78
C ASP A 105 -5.47 -12.12 14.11
N PRO A 106 -5.31 -10.79 14.30
CA PRO A 106 -4.67 -10.26 15.50
C PRO A 106 -5.52 -10.46 16.75
N THR A 107 -6.84 -10.68 16.60
CA THR A 107 -7.77 -10.85 17.74
C THR A 107 -7.66 -12.22 18.41
N ARG A 108 -6.99 -13.19 17.76
CA ARG A 108 -6.93 -14.60 18.17
C ARG A 108 -8.30 -15.27 18.31
N ARG A 109 -9.36 -14.70 17.71
CA ARG A 109 -10.71 -15.29 17.72
C ARG A 109 -10.86 -16.38 16.66
N THR A 110 -10.02 -16.35 15.63
CA THR A 110 -9.95 -17.35 14.57
C THR A 110 -8.52 -17.87 14.43
N ASN A 111 -8.37 -19.01 13.74
CA ASN A 111 -7.05 -19.57 13.40
C ASN A 111 -6.56 -19.10 12.00
N CYS A 112 -7.10 -18.00 11.47
CA CYS A 112 -6.71 -17.45 10.17
C CYS A 112 -5.27 -16.94 10.20
N GLY A 113 -4.42 -17.44 9.30
CA GLY A 113 -3.01 -17.09 9.21
C GLY A 113 -2.12 -17.74 10.28
N TYR A 114 -2.64 -18.74 11.00
CA TYR A 114 -1.89 -19.52 12.00
C TYR A 114 -1.73 -20.98 11.56
N GLU A 115 -0.63 -21.62 11.94
CA GLU A 115 -0.34 -23.03 11.65
C GLU A 115 -1.42 -24.00 12.18
N SER A 116 -2.13 -23.61 13.24
CA SER A 116 -3.24 -24.38 13.83
C SER A 116 -4.54 -24.32 13.02
N GLY A 117 -4.58 -23.56 11.93
CA GLY A 117 -5.75 -23.40 11.06
C GLY A 117 -5.35 -23.28 9.61
N ASP A 118 -5.83 -22.23 8.95
CA ASP A 118 -5.51 -21.95 7.56
C ASP A 118 -4.37 -20.94 7.48
N LEU A 119 -3.16 -21.43 7.25
CA LEU A 119 -1.95 -20.60 7.13
C LEU A 119 -2.02 -19.64 5.93
N MET A 120 -2.78 -19.97 4.89
CA MET A 120 -2.94 -19.12 3.71
C MET A 120 -4.03 -18.06 3.89
N CYS A 121 -4.86 -18.16 4.93
CA CYS A 121 -5.91 -17.20 5.21
C CYS A 121 -5.32 -15.82 5.55
N VAL A 122 -5.84 -14.78 4.90
CA VAL A 122 -5.53 -13.38 5.17
C VAL A 122 -6.71 -12.78 5.93
N SER A 123 -6.47 -12.32 7.15
CA SER A 123 -7.54 -11.87 8.02
C SER A 123 -7.99 -10.45 7.67
N VAL A 124 -9.30 -10.28 7.45
CA VAL A 124 -9.94 -8.95 7.36
C VAL A 124 -9.88 -8.18 8.68
N ASP A 125 -9.51 -8.81 9.79
CA ASP A 125 -9.25 -8.13 11.06
C ASP A 125 -7.83 -7.57 11.18
N SER A 126 -6.94 -7.88 10.23
CA SER A 126 -5.62 -7.30 10.21
C SER A 126 -5.63 -5.93 9.53
N TRP A 127 -5.18 -4.91 10.27
CA TRP A 127 -4.87 -3.59 9.73
C TRP A 127 -3.93 -3.67 8.51
N TRP A 128 -2.88 -4.49 8.59
CA TRP A 128 -1.92 -4.68 7.50
C TRP A 128 -2.57 -5.29 6.26
N ALA A 129 -3.46 -6.28 6.46
CA ALA A 129 -4.17 -6.95 5.38
C ALA A 129 -5.15 -6.01 4.66
N ASP A 130 -5.84 -5.15 5.41
CA ASP A 130 -6.79 -4.16 4.88
C ASP A 130 -6.08 -3.11 4.02
N LEU A 131 -5.02 -2.47 4.52
CA LEU A 131 -4.26 -1.51 3.70
C LEU A 131 -3.60 -2.18 2.49
N ASN A 132 -3.03 -3.37 2.68
CA ASN A 132 -2.42 -4.10 1.58
C ASN A 132 -3.46 -4.53 0.52
N TYR A 133 -4.71 -4.81 0.91
CA TYR A 133 -5.78 -5.12 -0.04
C TYR A 133 -5.90 -4.01 -1.09
N PHE A 134 -5.91 -2.74 -0.69
CA PHE A 134 -6.03 -1.61 -1.62
C PHE A 134 -4.75 -1.38 -2.42
N LEU A 135 -3.58 -1.57 -1.80
CA LEU A 135 -2.28 -1.59 -2.50
C LEU A 135 -2.09 -2.79 -3.44
N CYS A 136 -3.02 -3.76 -3.44
CA CYS A 136 -3.07 -4.87 -4.39
C CYS A 136 -4.14 -4.64 -5.46
N SER A 137 -5.39 -4.48 -5.02
CA SER A 137 -6.58 -4.43 -5.87
C SER A 137 -6.61 -3.21 -6.77
N LEU A 138 -6.31 -2.00 -6.27
CA LEU A 138 -6.36 -0.78 -7.07
C LEU A 138 -5.31 -0.78 -8.21
N PRO A 139 -4.00 -1.02 -7.96
CA PRO A 139 -3.05 -1.11 -9.06
C PRO A 139 -3.37 -2.25 -10.03
N PHE A 140 -3.82 -3.41 -9.54
CA PHE A 140 -4.16 -4.54 -10.41
C PHE A 140 -5.36 -4.23 -11.32
N LEU A 141 -6.45 -3.70 -10.77
CA LEU A 141 -7.66 -3.39 -11.52
C LEU A 141 -7.45 -2.16 -12.44
N ALA A 142 -6.61 -1.20 -12.06
CA ALA A 142 -6.20 -0.13 -12.98
C ALA A 142 -5.30 -0.66 -14.12
N ALA A 143 -4.51 -1.72 -13.90
CA ALA A 143 -3.79 -2.37 -15.00
C ALA A 143 -4.73 -3.12 -15.96
N VAL A 144 -5.85 -3.65 -15.45
CA VAL A 144 -6.93 -4.19 -16.29
C VAL A 144 -7.56 -3.06 -17.11
N ASP A 145 -7.97 -1.97 -16.45
CA ASP A 145 -8.64 -0.82 -17.06
C ASP A 145 -7.79 -0.11 -18.13
N SER A 146 -6.48 0.00 -17.88
CA SER A 146 -5.51 0.56 -18.85
C SER A 146 -5.15 -0.39 -20.01
N GLY A 147 -5.70 -1.61 -20.02
CA GLY A 147 -5.46 -2.61 -21.07
C GLY A 147 -4.09 -3.31 -20.99
N ILE A 148 -3.28 -3.04 -19.95
CA ILE A 148 -1.99 -3.73 -19.76
C ILE A 148 -2.18 -5.23 -19.59
N MET A 149 -3.26 -5.65 -18.92
CA MET A 149 -3.55 -7.06 -18.66
C MET A 149 -4.06 -7.84 -19.88
N GLY A 150 -4.42 -7.15 -20.99
CA GLY A 150 -4.87 -7.79 -22.22
C GLY A 150 -6.24 -8.49 -22.12
N ILE A 151 -7.06 -8.10 -21.16
CA ILE A 151 -8.42 -8.61 -20.92
C ILE A 151 -9.40 -7.44 -20.78
N SER A 152 -10.70 -7.71 -20.95
CA SER A 152 -11.75 -6.71 -20.75
C SER A 152 -11.99 -6.45 -19.25
N SER A 153 -12.46 -5.24 -18.92
CA SER A 153 -12.65 -4.76 -17.54
C SER A 153 -13.72 -5.51 -16.75
N ASP A 154 -14.62 -6.21 -17.44
CA ASP A 154 -15.66 -7.08 -16.89
C ASP A 154 -15.20 -8.54 -16.72
N GLN A 155 -13.98 -8.90 -17.15
CA GLN A 155 -13.49 -10.28 -17.09
C GLN A 155 -12.74 -10.63 -15.80
N VAL A 156 -12.69 -9.74 -14.80
CA VAL A 156 -12.10 -10.03 -13.48
C VAL A 156 -13.04 -9.60 -12.38
N ASN A 157 -13.21 -10.47 -11.40
CA ASN A 157 -13.92 -10.14 -10.17
C ASN A 157 -13.18 -10.69 -8.94
N LEU A 158 -12.99 -9.83 -7.95
CA LEU A 158 -12.40 -10.19 -6.66
C LEU A 158 -13.48 -10.67 -5.69
N LEU A 159 -13.17 -11.69 -4.89
CA LEU A 159 -14.11 -12.16 -3.86
C LEU A 159 -14.09 -11.27 -2.62
N PRO A 160 -15.27 -11.09 -1.99
CA PRO A 160 -15.37 -10.35 -0.75
C PRO A 160 -14.79 -11.13 0.44
N PRO A 161 -14.35 -10.43 1.49
CA PRO A 161 -14.03 -11.07 2.76
C PRO A 161 -15.29 -11.67 3.42
N PRO A 162 -15.14 -12.56 4.42
CA PRO A 162 -16.27 -13.12 5.15
C PRO A 162 -17.13 -12.06 5.88
N LYS A 163 -16.57 -10.88 6.19
CA LYS A 163 -17.25 -9.78 6.88
C LYS A 163 -16.74 -8.42 6.37
N ASN A 164 -17.45 -7.34 6.70
CA ASN A 164 -17.13 -5.97 6.26
C ASN A 164 -17.12 -5.79 4.73
N GLN A 165 -17.92 -6.57 4.01
CA GLN A 165 -17.91 -6.64 2.54
C GLN A 165 -18.18 -5.29 1.86
N ARG A 166 -18.96 -4.39 2.49
CA ARG A 166 -19.26 -3.07 1.92
C ARG A 166 -18.10 -2.09 1.98
N LYS A 167 -17.01 -2.44 2.69
CA LYS A 167 -15.84 -1.56 2.86
C LYS A 167 -14.84 -1.68 1.69
N PHE A 168 -14.96 -2.70 0.84
CA PHE A 168 -14.04 -2.96 -0.26
C PHE A 168 -14.73 -2.84 -1.62
N CYS A 169 -13.93 -2.62 -2.65
CA CYS A 169 -14.33 -2.68 -4.05
C CYS A 169 -13.74 -3.94 -4.69
N TYR A 170 -14.39 -4.50 -5.72
CA TYR A 170 -14.14 -5.88 -6.17
C TYR A 170 -13.89 -6.03 -7.66
N ASN A 171 -14.16 -5.00 -8.46
CA ASN A 171 -13.96 -4.99 -9.90
C ASN A 171 -13.67 -3.57 -10.36
N VAL A 172 -13.31 -3.41 -11.63
CA VAL A 172 -12.91 -2.11 -12.20
C VAL A 172 -13.98 -1.05 -11.95
N SER A 173 -15.25 -1.36 -12.23
CA SER A 173 -16.37 -0.42 -12.05
C SER A 173 -16.53 0.02 -10.58
N SER A 174 -16.63 -0.93 -9.65
CA SER A 174 -16.82 -0.61 -8.23
C SER A 174 -15.62 0.14 -7.63
N CYS A 175 -14.39 -0.17 -8.05
CA CYS A 175 -13.20 0.53 -7.59
C CYS A 175 -13.09 1.93 -8.18
N HIS A 176 -13.42 2.12 -9.46
CA HIS A 176 -13.51 3.44 -10.07
C HIS A 176 -14.59 4.31 -9.41
N SER A 177 -15.75 3.75 -9.07
CA SER A 177 -16.79 4.48 -8.36
C SER A 177 -16.38 4.86 -6.93
N SER A 178 -15.65 4.00 -6.23
CA SER A 178 -15.27 4.22 -4.82
C SER A 178 -14.02 5.09 -4.68
N PHE A 179 -13.08 5.00 -5.63
CA PHE A 179 -11.76 5.64 -5.58
C PHE A 179 -11.38 6.25 -6.94
N PRO A 180 -12.20 7.16 -7.50
CA PRO A 180 -12.02 7.66 -8.87
C PRO A 180 -10.66 8.34 -9.08
N GLU A 181 -10.23 9.17 -8.14
CA GLU A 181 -8.94 9.87 -8.24
C GLU A 181 -7.75 8.92 -8.15
N THR A 182 -7.78 7.97 -7.21
CA THR A 182 -6.70 6.98 -7.06
C THR A 182 -6.61 6.05 -8.27
N MET A 183 -7.76 5.58 -8.80
CA MET A 183 -7.78 4.80 -10.05
C MET A 183 -7.22 5.60 -11.23
N SER A 184 -7.57 6.88 -11.33
CA SER A 184 -7.00 7.79 -12.35
C SER A 184 -5.48 7.94 -12.22
N LYS A 185 -4.94 8.12 -11.00
CA LYS A 185 -3.50 8.21 -10.76
C LYS A 185 -2.76 6.92 -11.15
N TRP A 186 -3.33 5.75 -10.87
CA TRP A 186 -2.78 4.48 -11.35
C TRP A 186 -2.84 4.36 -12.88
N ASN A 187 -3.94 4.77 -13.51
CA ASN A 187 -4.06 4.80 -14.98
C ASN A 187 -3.02 5.73 -15.62
N ILE A 188 -2.77 6.91 -15.05
CA ILE A 188 -1.71 7.83 -15.50
C ILE A 188 -0.34 7.16 -15.41
N PHE A 189 -0.05 6.45 -14.31
CA PHE A 189 1.19 5.68 -14.18
C PHE A 189 1.33 4.66 -15.32
N TYR A 190 0.29 3.89 -15.64
CA TYR A 190 0.32 2.89 -16.69
C TYR A 190 0.44 3.48 -18.10
N GLN A 191 -0.21 4.60 -18.38
CA GLN A 191 -0.04 5.35 -19.63
C GLN A 191 1.42 5.79 -19.83
N HIS A 192 2.05 6.32 -18.78
CA HIS A 192 3.47 6.67 -18.83
C HIS A 192 4.34 5.43 -18.96
N LEU A 193 4.00 4.33 -18.29
CA LEU A 193 4.74 3.07 -18.41
C LEU A 193 4.76 2.54 -19.86
N GLN A 194 3.65 2.66 -20.57
CA GLN A 194 3.52 2.27 -21.97
C GLN A 194 4.30 3.16 -22.95
N SER A 195 4.68 4.37 -22.55
CA SER A 195 5.44 5.30 -23.40
C SER A 195 6.91 4.88 -23.51
N PRO A 196 7.46 4.76 -24.75
CA PRO A 196 8.87 4.40 -24.93
C PRO A 196 9.82 5.48 -24.40
N PHE A 197 9.38 6.74 -24.32
CA PHE A 197 10.18 7.89 -23.90
C PHE A 197 10.24 8.10 -22.39
N SER A 198 9.44 7.38 -21.61
CA SER A 198 9.41 7.55 -20.15
C SER A 198 10.74 7.19 -19.51
N LYS A 199 11.24 8.09 -18.67
CA LYS A 199 12.45 7.88 -17.87
C LYS A 199 12.10 7.16 -16.58
N PHE A 200 13.09 6.49 -16.01
CA PHE A 200 12.93 5.75 -14.76
C PHE A 200 12.41 6.64 -13.62
N ASP A 201 13.01 7.83 -13.45
CA ASP A 201 12.62 8.77 -12.40
C ASP A 201 11.20 9.33 -12.57
N ASP A 202 10.76 9.54 -13.82
CA ASP A 202 9.39 9.96 -14.10
C ASP A 202 8.40 8.87 -13.69
N LEU A 203 8.70 7.60 -14.00
CA LEU A 203 7.86 6.47 -13.60
C LEU A 203 7.79 6.32 -12.08
N LEU A 204 8.88 6.57 -11.36
CA LEU A 204 8.89 6.59 -9.90
C LEU A 204 7.96 7.67 -9.33
N LYS A 205 7.95 8.87 -9.92
CA LYS A 205 7.05 9.95 -9.53
C LYS A 205 5.58 9.54 -9.66
N TYR A 206 5.19 8.97 -10.79
CA TYR A 206 3.80 8.54 -11.01
C TYR A 206 3.42 7.35 -10.11
N LEU A 207 4.32 6.38 -9.93
CA LEU A 207 4.11 5.27 -9.00
C LEU A 207 3.85 5.78 -7.59
N TRP A 208 4.74 6.62 -7.06
CA TRP A 208 4.63 7.13 -5.71
C TRP A 208 3.40 8.01 -5.51
N THR A 209 3.02 8.80 -6.52
CA THR A 209 1.77 9.59 -6.51
C THR A 209 0.53 8.68 -6.38
N ALA A 210 0.47 7.58 -7.13
CA ALA A 210 -0.65 6.64 -7.05
C ALA A 210 -0.64 5.83 -5.75
N HIS A 211 0.54 5.43 -5.27
CA HIS A 211 0.72 4.69 -4.03
C HIS A 211 0.29 5.51 -2.80
N THR A 212 0.76 6.75 -2.65
CA THR A 212 0.38 7.60 -1.51
C THR A 212 -1.09 8.00 -1.57
N SER A 213 -1.65 8.23 -2.76
CA SER A 213 -3.10 8.43 -2.94
C SER A 213 -3.91 7.22 -2.45
N THR A 214 -3.42 6.00 -2.74
CA THR A 214 -4.06 4.77 -2.25
C THR A 214 -4.11 4.73 -0.72
N LEU A 215 -3.00 5.07 -0.05
CA LEU A 215 -2.95 5.10 1.42
C LEU A 215 -3.87 6.19 1.98
N ALA A 216 -3.80 7.41 1.46
CA ALA A 216 -4.61 8.53 1.91
C ALA A 216 -6.11 8.25 1.78
N ASP A 217 -6.56 7.81 0.61
CA ASP A 217 -7.97 7.50 0.37
C ASP A 217 -8.44 6.31 1.21
N THR A 218 -7.61 5.28 1.35
CA THR A 218 -7.98 4.09 2.14
C THR A 218 -8.17 4.47 3.60
N ILE A 219 -7.19 5.14 4.21
CA ILE A 219 -7.24 5.58 5.60
C ILE A 219 -8.49 6.42 5.85
N LYS A 220 -8.72 7.43 5.01
CA LYS A 220 -9.91 8.28 5.07
C LYS A 220 -11.21 7.48 4.91
N SER A 221 -11.28 6.56 3.94
CA SER A 221 -12.49 5.79 3.67
C SER A 221 -12.91 4.86 4.81
N PHE A 222 -11.94 4.42 5.64
CA PHE A 222 -12.21 3.66 6.85
C PHE A 222 -12.49 4.55 8.06
N GLU A 223 -12.27 5.87 7.98
CA GLU A 223 -12.68 6.85 8.99
C GLU A 223 -14.11 7.35 8.73
N ASP A 224 -14.43 7.68 7.47
CA ASP A 224 -15.71 8.28 7.07
C ASP A 224 -16.88 7.28 7.14
N ARG A 225 -16.67 6.01 6.75
CA ARG A 225 -17.75 4.99 6.66
C ARG A 225 -18.28 4.52 8.02
N ASP A 226 -17.70 4.96 9.13
CA ASP A 226 -18.20 4.67 10.48
C ASP A 226 -19.11 5.78 11.02
N MET A 227 -19.01 6.98 10.44
CA MET A 227 -19.96 8.07 10.72
C MET A 227 -21.38 7.70 10.24
N ASP A 228 -21.47 6.94 9.14
CA ASP A 228 -22.75 6.47 8.59
C ASP A 228 -23.36 5.31 9.40
N GLU A 229 -22.55 4.45 10.02
CA GLU A 229 -23.05 3.34 10.87
C GLU A 229 -23.46 3.81 12.28
N SER A 230 -22.88 4.89 12.80
CA SER A 230 -23.11 5.38 14.17
C SER A 230 -24.29 6.35 14.33
N GLY A 231 -24.80 6.96 13.24
CA GLY A 231 -26.15 7.51 13.12
C GLY A 231 -26.71 8.34 14.29
N LYS A 232 -25.90 9.13 15.01
CA LYS A 232 -26.39 9.99 16.10
C LYS A 232 -26.00 11.46 15.92
N HIS A 233 -26.98 12.26 15.50
CA HIS A 233 -27.09 13.66 15.90
C HIS A 233 -27.57 13.72 17.36
N HIS A 234 -26.69 14.12 18.28
CA HIS A 234 -27.13 14.68 19.56
C HIS A 234 -26.49 16.06 19.75
N PRO A 235 -27.28 17.11 20.01
CA PRO A 235 -26.76 18.41 20.37
C PRO A 235 -26.17 18.31 21.77
N GLN A 236 -24.86 18.51 21.89
CA GLN A 236 -24.15 18.41 23.16
C GLN A 236 -24.24 19.74 23.90
N GLN A 237 -24.85 19.73 25.10
CA GLN A 237 -24.76 20.80 26.07
C GLN A 237 -23.89 20.34 27.25
N THR A 238 -22.80 21.09 27.47
CA THR A 238 -22.03 21.36 28.70
C THR A 238 -21.37 20.22 29.51
N ASP A 239 -20.03 20.24 29.43
CA ASP A 239 -19.07 20.45 30.53
C ASP A 239 -18.13 19.30 30.94
N THR A 240 -16.87 19.72 31.10
CA THR A 240 -15.67 19.15 31.76
C THR A 240 -15.02 17.82 31.30
N ARG A 241 -13.90 17.98 30.57
CA ARG A 241 -12.64 17.22 30.64
C ARG A 241 -12.76 15.68 30.60
N ALA A 242 -12.83 15.13 29.40
CA ALA A 242 -12.43 13.77 29.06
C ALA A 242 -11.94 13.74 27.59
N GLU A 243 -11.21 12.69 27.25
CA GLU A 243 -10.24 12.58 26.18
C GLU A 243 -10.80 12.76 24.76
N ASN A 244 -9.94 13.21 23.83
CA ASN A 244 -10.16 13.17 22.39
C ASN A 244 -10.31 11.69 21.95
N GLU A 245 -11.52 11.15 22.02
CA GLU A 245 -11.88 9.87 21.41
C GLU A 245 -12.57 10.13 20.07
N THR A 246 -11.84 9.90 18.98
CA THR A 246 -12.40 9.79 17.64
C THR A 246 -12.65 8.30 17.35
N PRO A 247 -13.90 7.83 17.24
CA PRO A 247 -14.18 6.42 16.98
C PRO A 247 -14.17 6.14 15.47
N HIS A 248 -13.22 5.35 14.99
CA HIS A 248 -13.08 4.94 13.58
C HIS A 248 -12.59 3.47 13.49
N ILE A 249 -12.88 2.71 12.44
CA ILE A 249 -12.74 1.25 12.40
C ILE A 249 -11.33 0.83 12.00
N LEU A 250 -10.63 1.59 11.14
CA LEU A 250 -9.17 1.44 11.05
C LEU A 250 -8.53 1.77 12.41
N THR A 251 -9.14 2.70 13.17
CA THR A 251 -8.78 2.94 14.56
C THR A 251 -9.08 1.75 15.46
N HIS A 252 -10.19 1.04 15.26
CA HIS A 252 -10.48 -0.21 15.97
C HIS A 252 -9.56 -1.37 15.57
N ARG A 253 -9.03 -1.40 14.34
CA ARG A 253 -8.02 -2.41 13.98
C ARG A 253 -6.74 -2.22 14.78
N TYR A 254 -6.32 -0.97 15.04
CA TYR A 254 -5.20 -0.70 15.95
C TYR A 254 -5.42 -1.27 17.36
N ASP A 255 -6.67 -1.31 17.85
CA ASP A 255 -7.00 -1.82 19.19
C ASP A 255 -6.76 -3.33 19.34
N TYR A 256 -6.62 -4.07 18.23
CA TYR A 256 -6.31 -5.49 18.27
C TYR A 256 -4.83 -5.78 18.48
N TYR A 257 -3.99 -4.75 18.38
CA TYR A 257 -2.55 -4.85 18.49
C TYR A 257 -2.05 -4.28 19.83
N SER A 258 -0.81 -4.65 20.19
CA SER A 258 -0.14 -3.96 21.29
C SER A 258 0.01 -2.48 20.95
N LYS A 259 0.04 -1.61 21.97
CA LYS A 259 0.32 -0.18 21.75
C LYS A 259 1.62 0.06 20.98
N THR A 260 2.60 -0.84 21.15
CA THR A 260 3.88 -0.82 20.44
C THR A 260 3.71 -1.10 18.95
N GLU A 261 3.00 -2.17 18.57
CA GLU A 261 2.76 -2.48 17.15
C GLU A 261 1.85 -1.43 16.51
N ALA A 262 0.79 -1.02 17.19
CA ALA A 262 -0.10 0.03 16.69
C ALA A 262 0.61 1.38 16.50
N HIS A 263 1.64 1.68 17.29
CA HIS A 263 2.49 2.85 17.08
C HIS A 263 3.39 2.68 15.84
N PHE A 264 3.96 1.49 15.65
CA PHE A 264 4.75 1.16 14.48
C PHE A 264 3.91 1.22 13.19
N GLU A 265 2.68 0.72 13.19
CA GLU A 265 1.77 0.78 12.04
C GLU A 265 1.51 2.23 11.60
N ARG A 266 1.19 3.13 12.54
CA ARG A 266 1.03 4.57 12.26
C ARG A 266 2.32 5.21 11.76
N SER A 267 3.44 4.90 12.43
CA SER A 267 4.76 5.40 12.05
C SER A 267 5.18 4.92 10.65
N TRP A 268 4.75 3.72 10.27
CA TRP A 268 5.01 3.14 8.95
C TRP A 268 4.29 3.90 7.84
N VAL A 269 3.01 4.26 8.02
CA VAL A 269 2.28 5.10 7.05
C VAL A 269 3.01 6.42 6.82
N VAL A 270 3.40 7.11 7.91
CA VAL A 270 4.18 8.35 7.82
C VAL A 270 5.51 8.11 7.10
N ALA A 271 6.23 7.05 7.45
CA ALA A 271 7.49 6.73 6.79
C ALA A 271 7.34 6.51 5.28
N VAL A 272 6.25 5.91 4.83
CA VAL A 272 5.96 5.73 3.40
C VAL A 272 5.81 7.08 2.69
N GLU A 273 5.25 8.11 3.31
CA GLU A 273 5.19 9.44 2.71
C GLU A 273 6.57 10.05 2.49
N TYR A 274 7.49 9.87 3.44
CA TYR A 274 8.89 10.32 3.28
C TYR A 274 9.64 9.50 2.23
N ILE A 275 9.43 8.18 2.18
CA ILE A 275 9.99 7.29 1.17
C ILE A 275 9.49 7.71 -0.23
N ALA A 276 8.22 8.09 -0.34
CA ALA A 276 7.61 8.60 -1.57
C ALA A 276 8.19 9.96 -1.98
N ALA A 277 8.36 10.88 -1.02
CA ALA A 277 8.89 12.22 -1.28
C ALA A 277 10.32 12.20 -1.85
N VAL A 278 11.12 11.19 -1.49
CA VAL A 278 12.47 10.98 -2.06
C VAL A 278 12.47 10.09 -3.31
N HIS A 279 11.30 9.70 -3.81
CA HIS A 279 11.13 8.80 -4.95
C HIS A 279 11.97 7.51 -4.83
N PHE A 280 11.94 6.85 -3.66
CA PHE A 280 12.75 5.66 -3.44
C PHE A 280 12.48 4.59 -4.52
N PRO A 281 13.52 4.03 -5.18
CA PRO A 281 13.30 3.02 -6.21
C PRO A 281 12.93 1.66 -5.62
N THR A 282 11.66 1.28 -5.78
CA THR A 282 11.06 0.04 -5.27
C THR A 282 11.35 -1.19 -6.14
N THR A 283 12.60 -1.33 -6.59
CA THR A 283 13.08 -2.45 -7.41
C THR A 283 13.35 -3.70 -6.58
N LEU A 284 13.51 -4.87 -7.21
CA LEU A 284 13.65 -6.16 -6.51
C LEU A 284 14.76 -6.13 -5.45
N ILE A 285 15.98 -5.78 -5.87
CA ILE A 285 17.17 -5.77 -5.00
C ILE A 285 17.06 -4.69 -3.92
N ARG A 286 16.60 -3.49 -4.28
CA ARG A 286 16.51 -2.36 -3.33
C ARG A 286 15.46 -2.62 -2.27
N THR A 287 14.26 -3.03 -2.66
CA THR A 287 13.20 -3.35 -1.71
C THR A 287 13.56 -4.58 -0.86
N TYR A 288 14.23 -5.60 -1.44
CA TYR A 288 14.66 -6.76 -0.65
C TYR A 288 15.68 -6.38 0.44
N ASN A 289 16.63 -5.50 0.13
CA ASN A 289 17.58 -5.04 1.14
C ASN A 289 16.92 -4.11 2.15
N PHE A 290 16.02 -3.23 1.70
CA PHE A 290 15.21 -2.36 2.55
C PHE A 290 14.48 -3.15 3.65
N GLN A 291 13.78 -4.24 3.28
CA GLN A 291 12.96 -5.01 4.23
C GLN A 291 13.78 -5.76 5.29
N LYS A 292 15.11 -5.87 5.16
CA LYS A 292 15.98 -6.45 6.20
C LYS A 292 16.01 -5.59 7.47
N GLY A 293 15.71 -4.29 7.35
CA GLY A 293 15.63 -3.36 8.47
C GLY A 293 14.28 -3.37 9.18
N LEU A 294 13.25 -3.98 8.60
CA LEU A 294 11.92 -4.00 9.20
C LEU A 294 11.84 -5.02 10.35
N PRO A 295 10.95 -4.78 11.34
CA PRO A 295 10.68 -5.73 12.41
C PRO A 295 10.35 -7.14 11.87
N PRO A 296 11.08 -8.19 12.30
CA PRO A 296 10.90 -9.56 11.80
C PRO A 296 9.70 -10.30 12.41
N ARG A 297 8.99 -9.67 13.35
CA ARG A 297 7.75 -10.18 13.97
C ARG A 297 6.87 -9.01 14.38
N ILE A 298 5.63 -9.31 14.76
CA ILE A 298 4.74 -8.37 15.45
C ILE A 298 5.41 -7.90 16.75
N LEU A 299 5.38 -6.59 17.00
CA LEU A 299 5.91 -5.96 18.20
C LEU A 299 4.98 -6.19 19.39
N VAL A 300 5.58 -6.47 20.55
CA VAL A 300 4.88 -6.66 21.82
C VAL A 300 5.14 -5.49 22.76
N THR A 301 4.39 -5.43 23.86
CA THR A 301 4.44 -4.31 24.82
C THR A 301 5.81 -4.10 25.48
N THR A 302 6.64 -5.13 25.54
CA THR A 302 7.99 -5.08 26.13
C THR A 302 9.07 -4.67 25.13
N ASP A 303 8.75 -4.58 23.84
CA ASP A 303 9.73 -4.20 22.82
C ASP A 303 10.01 -2.70 22.90
N VAL A 304 11.26 -2.34 23.18
CA VAL A 304 11.72 -0.95 23.25
C VAL A 304 12.98 -0.82 22.41
N ALA A 305 12.86 -0.25 21.22
CA ALA A 305 14.02 0.07 20.38
C ALA A 305 14.90 1.13 21.08
N PRO A 306 16.24 1.05 20.96
CA PRO A 306 17.03 0.09 20.17
C PRO A 306 17.48 -1.17 20.94
N PHE A 307 16.77 -1.57 22.01
CA PHE A 307 17.20 -2.61 22.95
C PHE A 307 16.39 -3.91 22.85
N ILE A 308 15.84 -4.22 21.68
CA ILE A 308 15.11 -5.47 21.45
C ILE A 308 16.13 -6.59 21.19
N ASN A 309 16.22 -7.54 22.11
CA ASN A 309 17.31 -8.53 22.14
C ASN A 309 17.31 -9.51 20.96
N ASP A 310 16.15 -9.85 20.42
CA ASP A 310 16.01 -10.77 19.29
C ASP A 310 16.02 -10.05 17.93
N PHE A 311 16.26 -8.74 17.91
CA PHE A 311 16.42 -7.95 16.68
C PHE A 311 17.90 -7.71 16.41
N THR A 312 18.27 -7.68 15.14
CA THR A 312 19.61 -7.21 14.73
C THR A 312 19.80 -5.74 15.09
N THR A 313 21.06 -5.29 15.19
CA THR A 313 21.38 -3.87 15.37
C THR A 313 20.72 -3.00 14.29
N PHE A 314 20.71 -3.48 13.03
CA PHE A 314 20.09 -2.76 11.93
C PHE A 314 18.58 -2.60 12.11
N GLN A 315 17.87 -3.67 12.49
CA GLN A 315 16.43 -3.62 12.77
C GLN A 315 16.09 -2.70 13.95
N ASN A 316 16.89 -2.75 15.02
CA ASN A 316 16.71 -1.86 16.17
C ASN A 316 16.89 -0.38 15.80
N VAL A 317 17.91 -0.05 14.99
CA VAL A 317 18.15 1.32 14.53
C VAL A 317 17.02 1.80 13.61
N VAL A 318 16.59 0.97 12.65
CA VAL A 318 15.50 1.33 11.74
C VAL A 318 14.19 1.54 12.52
N LEU A 319 13.84 0.66 13.44
CA LEU A 319 12.64 0.83 14.27
C LEU A 319 12.71 2.10 15.13
N LEU A 320 13.88 2.41 15.70
CA LEU A 320 14.06 3.66 16.45
C LEU A 320 13.80 4.89 15.56
N LEU A 321 14.34 4.91 14.34
CA LEU A 321 14.16 6.02 13.40
C LEU A 321 12.70 6.14 12.91
N LEU A 322 12.02 5.02 12.66
CA LEU A 322 10.59 5.01 12.34
C LEU A 322 9.76 5.55 13.52
N ASN A 323 10.09 5.17 14.75
CA ASN A 323 9.39 5.69 15.92
C ASN A 323 9.59 7.21 16.10
N MET A 324 10.77 7.73 15.78
CA MET A 324 11.03 9.17 15.76
C MET A 324 10.19 9.88 14.69
N LEU A 325 10.11 9.33 13.47
CA LEU A 325 9.25 9.84 12.39
C LEU A 325 7.80 10.00 12.87
N GLY A 326 7.22 8.93 13.40
CA GLY A 326 5.82 8.93 13.83
C GLY A 326 5.54 9.85 15.02
N ASN A 327 6.52 10.08 15.90
CA ASN A 327 6.38 11.03 17.01
C ASN A 327 6.49 12.48 16.54
N MET A 328 7.36 12.76 15.55
CA MET A 328 7.52 14.10 15.00
C MET A 328 6.24 14.55 14.30
N ASP A 329 5.65 13.73 13.45
CA ASP A 329 4.39 14.04 12.77
C ASP A 329 3.25 14.39 13.75
N LYS A 330 3.11 13.60 14.83
CA LYS A 330 2.16 13.90 15.92
C LYS A 330 2.44 15.23 16.61
N SER A 331 3.70 15.63 16.73
CA SER A 331 4.12 16.86 17.40
C SER A 331 4.08 18.10 16.52
N THR A 332 4.21 17.93 15.19
CA THR A 332 4.28 19.04 14.23
C THR A 332 2.94 19.38 13.61
N GLY A 333 1.88 18.58 13.81
CA GLY A 333 0.50 18.91 13.44
C GLY A 333 0.39 19.65 12.11
N TYR A 334 0.44 18.92 10.99
CA TYR A 334 0.20 19.41 9.63
C TYR A 334 1.31 20.26 8.96
N LEU A 335 2.52 20.37 9.52
CA LEU A 335 3.58 21.22 8.95
C LEU A 335 4.55 20.56 7.96
N CYS A 336 4.54 19.23 7.77
CA CYS A 336 5.51 18.56 6.89
C CYS A 336 4.94 18.01 5.57
N THR A 337 3.61 18.00 5.40
CA THR A 337 2.96 17.65 4.13
C THR A 337 2.36 18.93 3.53
N GLU A 338 3.13 19.64 2.69
CA GLU A 338 2.51 20.57 1.76
C GLU A 338 1.48 19.78 0.93
N LYS A 339 0.19 20.05 1.15
CA LYS A 339 -0.86 19.57 0.25
C LYS A 339 -0.45 19.97 -1.17
N PRO A 340 -0.42 19.05 -2.16
CA PRO A 340 -0.21 19.46 -3.53
C PRO A 340 -1.30 20.48 -3.88
N ASN A 341 -0.87 21.70 -4.17
CA ASN A 341 -1.73 22.80 -4.56
C ASN A 341 -2.68 22.32 -5.66
N GLU A 342 -3.97 22.37 -5.35
CA GLU A 342 -5.07 22.36 -6.30
C GLU A 342 -4.90 23.63 -7.16
N TYR A 343 -4.12 23.51 -8.24
CA TYR A 343 -4.08 24.55 -9.26
C TYR A 343 -5.42 24.53 -9.97
N SER A 344 -6.28 25.40 -9.47
CA SER A 344 -7.56 25.79 -10.05
C SER A 344 -7.45 25.89 -11.58
N SER A 345 -8.21 25.03 -12.25
CA SER A 345 -8.58 25.16 -13.66
C SER A 345 -9.51 26.37 -13.83
N HIS A 346 -8.94 27.56 -13.79
CA HIS A 346 -9.62 28.79 -14.20
C HIS A 346 -8.71 29.56 -15.15
N LEU A 347 -8.64 29.07 -16.40
CA LEU A 347 -8.27 29.86 -17.57
C LEU A 347 -8.58 29.05 -18.84
N GLU A 348 -9.88 28.83 -19.10
CA GLU A 348 -10.41 28.63 -20.45
C GLU A 348 -11.94 28.81 -20.43
N SER A 349 -12.37 30.04 -20.12
CA SER A 349 -13.76 30.49 -20.29
C SER A 349 -13.76 32.01 -20.44
N SER A 350 -13.08 32.52 -21.46
CA SER A 350 -13.33 33.87 -21.99
C SER A 350 -12.67 34.02 -23.36
N SER A 351 -13.26 33.42 -24.38
CA SER A 351 -13.19 33.87 -25.79
C SER A 351 -14.10 33.00 -26.64
N ARG A 352 -15.40 33.28 -26.58
CA ARG A 352 -16.39 33.05 -27.65
C ARG A 352 -17.75 33.55 -27.17
N ASP A 353 -17.89 34.88 -27.11
CA ASP A 353 -19.21 35.47 -27.23
C ASP A 353 -19.57 35.58 -28.71
N TYR A 354 -20.77 35.14 -29.00
CA TYR A 354 -21.45 35.21 -30.29
C TYR A 354 -21.65 36.66 -30.73
N GLY A 355 -21.61 36.89 -32.04
CA GLY A 355 -22.01 38.17 -32.61
C GLY A 355 -21.97 38.23 -34.14
N ASN A 356 -22.63 37.28 -34.81
CA ASN A 356 -23.10 37.50 -36.18
C ASN A 356 -24.19 38.57 -36.12
N ASN A 357 -23.95 39.75 -36.73
CA ASN A 357 -25.00 40.61 -37.25
C ASN A 357 -24.40 41.60 -38.26
N SER A 358 -24.95 41.53 -39.49
CA SER A 358 -24.74 42.35 -40.69
C SER A 358 -23.79 41.77 -41.73
#